data_AF-A0A914XQR5-F1
#
_entry.id   AF-A0A914XQR5-F1
#
_cell.length_a   1.000
_cell.length_b   1.000
_cell.length_c   1.000
_cell.angle_alpha   90.00
_cell.angle_beta   90.00
_cell.angle_gamma   90.00
#
_symmetry.space_group_name_H-M   'P 1'
#
loop_
_entity.id
_entity.type
_entity.pdbx_description
1 polymer ?
#
loop_
_entity_poly.entity_id
_entity_poly.type
_entity_poly.pdbx_seq_one_letter_code
_entity_poly.pdbx_strand_id
1 'polypeptide(L)'
;MIAQFDVVKVERAVVAGKKKGGKDKQEKQEKKEKPAKETKEEPEELDAAEEALAQEPKASDPLAALPKGTFVMDAFKRVYSNEDTLTKALPFFWENFDPENYSIWYAEYKYPQELAAAFMSCNLINGMFQRLEKLNKNAFASVCLFGTDNNSTISAIWVWRGHELVFPLSPDWTIDYESYEWKKLDPNDEKTKKLVKEYFSWEGDFDGKKFNQGKIFK
;
A
#
# COMPACT_ATOMS: atom_id res chain seq x y z
N MET A 1 -51.52 13.66 45.08
CA MET A 1 -51.19 13.59 46.52
C MET A 1 -50.59 12.21 46.75
N ILE A 2 -49.29 12.00 46.51
CA ILE A 2 -48.15 12.17 47.43
C ILE A 2 -48.38 11.40 48.74
N ALA A 3 -47.75 10.24 48.83
CA ALA A 3 -47.49 9.52 50.07
C ALA A 3 -45.97 9.31 50.21
N GLN A 4 -45.52 9.50 51.44
CA GLN A 4 -44.15 9.63 51.93
C GLN A 4 -43.26 8.41 51.66
N PHE A 5 -41.95 8.64 51.50
CA PHE A 5 -40.93 7.71 51.96
C PHE A 5 -39.85 8.47 52.74
N ASP A 6 -39.54 7.88 53.89
CA ASP A 6 -38.84 8.45 55.02
C ASP A 6 -37.31 8.44 54.89
N VAL A 7 -36.71 9.29 55.73
CA VAL A 7 -35.29 9.62 55.84
C VAL A 7 -34.49 8.50 56.52
N VAL A 8 -33.34 8.12 55.96
CA VAL A 8 -32.21 7.58 56.74
C VAL A 8 -30.92 8.33 56.38
N LYS A 9 -30.44 9.05 57.39
CA LYS A 9 -29.16 9.76 57.55
C LYS A 9 -27.98 8.78 57.56
N VAL A 10 -26.86 9.07 56.88
CA VAL A 10 -25.48 8.85 57.38
C VAL A 10 -24.54 9.91 56.79
N GLU A 11 -23.57 10.32 57.60
CA GLU A 11 -22.90 11.61 57.74
C GLU A 11 -21.80 11.99 56.72
N ARG A 12 -21.54 13.31 56.70
CA ARG A 12 -20.41 14.03 56.08
C ARG A 12 -19.11 13.89 56.88
N ALA A 13 -17.99 13.87 56.17
CA ALA A 13 -16.73 14.50 56.60
C ALA A 13 -16.07 15.20 55.37
N VAL A 14 -16.17 16.54 55.27
CA VAL A 14 -15.10 17.56 55.42
C VAL A 14 -14.03 17.50 54.30
N VAL A 15 -14.16 18.28 53.21
CA VAL A 15 -13.67 19.68 52.98
C VAL A 15 -12.15 19.79 52.75
N ALA A 16 -11.75 20.24 51.56
CA ALA A 16 -10.97 21.47 51.35
C ALA A 16 -10.57 21.64 49.87
N GLY A 17 -11.30 22.48 49.14
CA GLY A 17 -10.83 23.09 47.90
C GLY A 17 -9.96 24.33 48.21
N LYS A 18 -8.93 24.57 47.39
CA LYS A 18 -8.17 25.82 47.40
C LYS A 18 -8.09 26.37 45.97
N LYS A 19 -8.63 27.58 45.80
CA LYS A 19 -8.74 28.34 44.56
C LYS A 19 -7.80 29.55 44.65
N LYS A 20 -7.11 29.82 43.52
CA LYS A 20 -6.64 31.11 42.97
C LYS A 20 -5.72 32.03 43.79
N GLY A 21 -4.68 32.51 43.10
CA GLY A 21 -4.21 33.89 43.25
C GLY A 21 -2.85 34.20 42.62
N GLY A 22 -2.85 34.94 41.50
CA GLY A 22 -1.99 36.13 41.37
C GLY A 22 -0.74 36.11 40.47
N LYS A 23 -0.82 36.96 39.44
CA LYS A 23 0.15 38.01 39.05
C LYS A 23 1.28 37.75 38.02
N ASP A 24 1.29 38.71 37.08
CA ASP A 24 2.42 39.45 36.49
C ASP A 24 3.25 38.87 35.32
N LYS A 25 3.11 39.58 34.19
CA LYS A 25 4.15 40.27 33.40
C LYS A 25 4.91 39.57 32.24
N GLN A 26 4.70 40.21 31.09
CA GLN A 26 5.69 40.82 30.18
C GLN A 26 6.64 39.94 29.34
N GLU A 27 6.50 40.19 28.03
CA GLU A 27 7.56 40.47 27.06
C GLU A 27 8.45 39.32 26.52
N LYS A 28 8.41 39.23 25.18
CA LYS A 28 9.57 39.40 24.27
C LYS A 28 10.26 38.15 23.72
N GLN A 29 10.16 38.04 22.38
CA GLN A 29 11.15 37.52 21.39
C GLN A 29 11.59 36.04 21.57
N GLU A 30 11.99 35.26 20.58
CA GLU A 30 12.57 35.50 19.27
C GLU A 30 12.52 34.19 18.46
N LYS A 31 12.37 34.32 17.15
CA LYS A 31 12.97 33.53 16.06
C LYS A 31 13.85 32.31 16.42
N LYS A 32 13.51 31.13 15.87
CA LYS A 32 14.44 30.06 15.47
C LYS A 32 13.74 29.22 14.39
N GLU A 33 14.01 29.44 13.10
CA GLU A 33 15.11 28.86 12.32
C GLU A 33 15.23 27.32 12.39
N LYS A 34 15.28 26.74 11.19
CA LYS A 34 15.39 25.30 10.85
C LYS A 34 16.53 24.59 11.59
N PRO A 35 16.46 23.27 11.65
CA PRO A 35 17.35 22.46 10.79
C PRO A 35 16.51 21.40 10.04
N ALA A 36 16.52 21.31 8.71
CA ALA A 36 17.62 20.75 7.91
C ALA A 36 18.21 19.51 8.60
N LYS A 37 17.57 18.36 8.41
CA LYS A 37 18.18 17.06 8.68
C LYS A 37 18.45 16.41 7.33
N GLU A 38 19.69 16.59 6.90
CA GLU A 38 20.35 15.79 5.88
C GLU A 38 20.30 14.30 6.23
N THR A 39 20.02 13.50 5.20
CA THR A 39 20.80 12.34 4.75
C THR A 39 21.32 11.36 5.80
N LYS A 40 20.79 10.13 5.73
CA LYS A 40 21.52 8.87 5.91
C LYS A 40 21.04 7.98 4.76
N GLU A 41 21.79 7.90 3.67
CA GLU A 41 22.72 6.78 3.41
C GLU A 41 22.04 5.41 3.56
N GLU A 42 21.37 4.99 2.49
CA GLU A 42 21.20 3.57 2.11
C GLU A 42 21.56 3.42 0.61
N PRO A 43 22.85 3.24 0.29
CA PRO A 43 23.25 2.64 -0.98
C PRO A 43 23.76 1.19 -0.79
N GLU A 44 24.06 0.75 0.43
CA GLU A 44 24.71 -0.55 0.71
C GLU A 44 23.73 -1.74 0.77
N GLU A 45 22.46 -1.54 1.13
CA GLU A 45 21.50 -2.66 1.22
C GLU A 45 21.03 -3.19 -0.16
N LEU A 46 21.12 -2.36 -1.21
CA LEU A 46 20.75 -2.78 -2.57
C LEU A 46 21.77 -3.74 -3.18
N ASP A 47 23.07 -3.55 -2.88
CA ASP A 47 24.17 -4.38 -3.40
C ASP A 47 24.31 -5.69 -2.61
N ALA A 48 24.14 -5.62 -1.28
CA ALA A 48 24.19 -6.80 -0.40
C ALA A 48 23.01 -7.77 -0.63
N ALA A 49 21.81 -7.26 -0.96
CA ALA A 49 20.67 -8.10 -1.32
C ALA A 49 20.88 -8.80 -2.67
N GLU A 50 21.60 -8.16 -3.60
CA GLU A 50 21.91 -8.73 -4.92
C GLU A 50 23.00 -9.80 -4.84
N GLU A 51 24.03 -9.61 -4.00
CA GLU A 51 25.07 -10.62 -3.72
C GLU A 51 24.56 -11.80 -2.86
N ALA A 52 23.61 -11.57 -1.95
CA ALA A 52 23.01 -12.64 -1.14
C ALA A 52 22.10 -13.55 -1.97
N LEU A 53 21.31 -13.00 -2.91
CA LEU A 53 20.49 -13.80 -3.84
C LEU A 53 21.32 -14.56 -4.87
N ALA A 54 22.55 -14.13 -5.17
CA ALA A 54 23.45 -14.85 -6.07
C ALA A 54 24.03 -16.13 -5.42
N GLN A 55 23.95 -16.26 -4.10
CA GLN A 55 24.53 -17.36 -3.32
C GLN A 55 23.54 -18.44 -2.90
N GLU A 56 22.22 -18.18 -2.97
CA GLU A 56 21.23 -19.24 -2.79
C GLU A 56 21.20 -20.16 -4.03
N PRO A 57 21.07 -21.48 -3.86
CA PRO A 57 21.06 -22.42 -4.97
C PRO A 57 19.91 -22.03 -5.91
N LYS A 58 20.26 -21.57 -7.12
CA LYS A 58 19.36 -21.06 -8.16
C LYS A 58 18.20 -22.02 -8.38
N ALA A 59 17.13 -21.87 -7.61
CA ALA A 59 15.79 -22.07 -8.14
C ALA A 59 15.68 -21.03 -9.25
N SER A 60 15.91 -21.48 -10.48
CA SER A 60 15.85 -20.67 -11.70
C SER A 60 14.66 -19.72 -11.61
N ASP A 61 14.90 -18.40 -11.59
CA ASP A 61 13.85 -17.40 -11.71
C ASP A 61 13.02 -17.76 -12.95
N PRO A 62 11.73 -18.13 -12.78
CA PRO A 62 10.90 -18.60 -13.90
C PRO A 62 10.77 -17.56 -15.01
N LEU A 63 11.04 -16.29 -14.70
CA LEU A 63 10.98 -15.15 -15.62
C LEU A 63 12.33 -14.82 -16.25
N ALA A 64 13.43 -15.46 -15.84
CA ALA A 64 14.76 -15.23 -16.42
C ALA A 64 14.85 -15.66 -17.89
N ALA A 65 14.04 -16.63 -18.31
CA ALA A 65 13.98 -17.11 -19.69
C ALA A 65 13.29 -16.13 -20.65
N LEU A 66 12.50 -15.19 -20.14
CA LEU A 66 11.82 -14.19 -20.95
C LEU A 66 12.84 -13.13 -21.43
N PRO A 67 12.51 -12.26 -22.40
CA PRO A 67 13.39 -11.14 -22.74
C PRO A 67 13.32 -10.09 -21.62
N LYS A 68 14.46 -9.47 -21.26
CA LYS A 68 14.52 -8.48 -20.15
C LYS A 68 13.64 -7.25 -20.40
N GLY A 69 13.31 -7.01 -21.67
CA GLY A 69 12.61 -5.82 -22.13
C GLY A 69 13.45 -4.55 -21.95
N THR A 70 12.90 -3.43 -22.39
CA THR A 70 13.50 -2.10 -22.21
C THR A 70 13.09 -1.47 -20.87
N PHE A 71 11.97 -1.90 -20.29
CA PHE A 71 11.46 -1.41 -19.02
C PHE A 71 12.27 -1.94 -17.84
N VAL A 72 12.84 -1.02 -17.04
CA VAL A 72 13.61 -1.34 -15.83
C VAL A 72 12.71 -1.16 -14.60
N MET A 73 12.20 -2.28 -14.07
CA MET A 73 11.27 -2.30 -12.94
C MET A 73 11.83 -1.58 -11.70
N ASP A 74 13.10 -1.81 -11.36
CA ASP A 74 13.74 -1.19 -10.17
C ASP A 74 13.84 0.34 -10.30
N ALA A 75 14.12 0.83 -11.51
CA ALA A 75 14.16 2.27 -11.78
C ALA A 75 12.77 2.88 -11.60
N PHE A 76 11.74 2.23 -12.14
CA PHE A 76 10.35 2.67 -11.94
C PHE A 76 9.96 2.68 -10.46
N LYS A 77 10.25 1.61 -9.71
CA LYS A 77 9.97 1.53 -8.26
C LYS A 77 10.67 2.64 -7.47
N ARG A 78 11.91 2.98 -7.83
CA ARG A 78 12.66 4.08 -7.21
C ARG A 78 12.00 5.42 -7.47
N VAL A 79 11.62 5.71 -8.72
CA VAL A 79 10.90 6.95 -9.07
C VAL A 79 9.55 7.01 -8.38
N TYR A 80 8.79 5.90 -8.39
CA TYR A 80 7.49 5.82 -7.73
C TYR A 80 7.56 6.06 -6.21
N SER A 81 8.65 5.64 -5.56
CA SER A 81 8.80 5.78 -4.11
C SER A 81 9.33 7.14 -3.67
N ASN A 82 10.16 7.78 -4.49
CA ASN A 82 10.90 8.98 -4.13
C ASN A 82 10.29 10.26 -4.71
N GLU A 83 9.48 10.13 -5.75
CA GLU A 83 8.96 11.25 -6.52
C GLU A 83 7.44 11.28 -6.55
N ASP A 84 6.88 12.39 -7.02
CA ASP A 84 5.43 12.54 -7.13
C ASP A 84 4.83 11.57 -8.16
N THR A 85 3.82 10.81 -7.74
CA THR A 85 3.24 9.74 -8.55
C THR A 85 2.56 10.29 -9.80
N LEU A 86 1.82 11.39 -9.69
CA LEU A 86 1.00 11.92 -10.78
C LEU A 86 1.82 12.62 -11.85
N THR A 87 2.82 13.41 -11.43
CA THR A 87 3.59 14.28 -12.31
C THR A 87 4.89 13.66 -12.80
N LYS A 88 5.40 12.62 -12.14
CA LYS A 88 6.68 12.00 -12.50
C LYS A 88 6.63 10.50 -12.65
N ALA A 89 6.14 9.76 -11.65
CA ALA A 89 6.18 8.29 -11.72
C ALA A 89 5.29 7.72 -12.84
N LEU A 90 4.08 8.26 -13.01
CA LEU A 90 3.17 7.85 -14.09
C LEU A 90 3.69 8.21 -15.49
N PRO A 91 4.16 9.44 -15.76
CA PRO A 91 4.85 9.73 -17.03
C PRO A 91 6.03 8.80 -17.27
N PHE A 92 6.90 8.60 -16.28
CA PHE A 92 8.03 7.70 -16.39
C PHE A 92 7.60 6.26 -16.70
N PHE A 93 6.53 5.78 -16.06
CA PHE A 93 5.95 4.47 -16.35
C PHE A 93 5.57 4.38 -17.82
N TRP A 94 4.73 5.27 -18.33
CA TRP A 94 4.23 5.18 -19.71
C TRP A 94 5.30 5.45 -20.78
N GLU A 95 6.32 6.26 -20.49
CA GLU A 95 7.44 6.52 -21.41
C GLU A 95 8.40 5.32 -21.53
N ASN A 96 8.57 4.55 -20.45
CA ASN A 96 9.48 3.41 -20.41
C ASN A 96 8.77 2.06 -20.50
N PHE A 97 7.44 2.02 -20.36
CA PHE A 97 6.68 0.78 -20.35
C PHE A 97 6.85 0.05 -21.68
N ASP A 98 7.21 -1.22 -21.58
CA ASP A 98 7.48 -2.08 -22.72
C ASP A 98 6.32 -3.07 -22.89
N PRO A 99 5.33 -2.76 -23.74
CA PRO A 99 4.16 -3.61 -23.93
C PRO A 99 4.48 -4.93 -24.66
N GLU A 100 5.70 -5.11 -25.21
CA GLU A 100 6.12 -6.37 -25.85
C GLU A 100 6.63 -7.38 -24.82
N ASN A 101 7.19 -6.92 -23.70
CA ASN A 101 7.81 -7.78 -22.70
C ASN A 101 7.12 -7.72 -21.33
N TYR A 102 6.27 -6.73 -21.09
CA TYR A 102 5.53 -6.56 -19.85
C TYR A 102 4.02 -6.56 -20.11
N SER A 103 3.27 -6.87 -19.07
CA SER A 103 1.81 -6.81 -19.12
C SER A 103 1.24 -6.21 -17.85
N ILE A 104 0.06 -5.61 -18.01
CA ILE A 104 -0.72 -4.99 -16.94
C ILE A 104 -1.93 -5.89 -16.68
N TRP A 105 -2.19 -6.18 -15.42
CA TRP A 105 -3.26 -7.06 -14.99
C TRP A 105 -4.11 -6.38 -13.92
N TYR A 106 -5.41 -6.44 -14.11
CA TYR A 106 -6.38 -6.14 -13.07
C TYR A 106 -6.65 -7.40 -12.26
N ALA A 107 -6.63 -7.27 -10.94
CA ALA A 107 -7.03 -8.33 -10.03
C ALA A 107 -8.19 -7.85 -9.15
N GLU A 108 -9.25 -8.65 -9.02
CA GLU A 108 -10.36 -8.38 -8.10
C GLU A 108 -10.61 -9.59 -7.19
N TYR A 109 -10.76 -9.34 -5.89
CA TYR A 109 -10.95 -10.42 -4.91
C TYR A 109 -12.36 -11.02 -5.04
N LYS A 110 -12.42 -12.35 -5.17
CA LYS A 110 -13.66 -13.09 -5.45
C LYS A 110 -14.59 -13.22 -4.24
N TYR A 111 -14.07 -13.04 -3.02
CA TYR A 111 -14.80 -13.34 -1.79
C TYR A 111 -14.97 -12.12 -0.87
N PRO A 112 -15.56 -11.00 -1.33
CA PRO A 112 -15.70 -9.79 -0.51
C PRO A 112 -16.47 -10.03 0.80
N GLN A 113 -17.32 -11.04 0.87
CA GLN A 113 -18.01 -11.46 2.09
C GLN A 113 -17.08 -11.92 3.22
N GLU A 114 -15.84 -12.32 2.92
CA GLU A 114 -14.84 -12.71 3.92
C GLU A 114 -14.10 -11.49 4.50
N LEU A 115 -14.26 -10.32 3.89
CA LEU A 115 -13.60 -9.07 4.27
C LEU A 115 -14.38 -8.35 5.37
N ALA A 116 -14.41 -8.96 6.56
CA ALA A 116 -15.19 -8.46 7.70
C ALA A 116 -14.66 -7.14 8.29
N ALA A 117 -13.35 -6.93 8.30
CA ALA A 117 -12.72 -5.75 8.86
C ALA A 117 -11.55 -5.26 7.99
N ALA A 118 -11.43 -3.94 7.81
CA ALA A 118 -10.40 -3.36 6.94
C ALA A 118 -8.98 -3.77 7.36
N PHE A 119 -8.70 -3.85 8.67
CA PHE A 119 -7.41 -4.29 9.18
C PHE A 119 -7.08 -5.75 8.83
N MET A 120 -8.09 -6.64 8.88
CA MET A 120 -7.90 -8.04 8.50
C MET A 120 -7.63 -8.18 6.99
N SER A 121 -8.35 -7.41 6.17
CA SER A 121 -8.12 -7.33 4.73
C SER A 121 -6.70 -6.86 4.40
N CYS A 122 -6.18 -5.87 5.12
CA CYS A 122 -4.79 -5.43 4.95
C CYS A 122 -3.77 -6.50 5.35
N ASN A 123 -4.05 -7.30 6.38
CA ASN A 123 -3.18 -8.42 6.77
C ASN A 123 -3.19 -9.52 5.72
N LEU A 124 -4.34 -9.80 5.10
CA LEU A 124 -4.44 -10.74 3.99
C LEU A 124 -3.56 -10.31 2.81
N ILE A 125 -3.65 -9.03 2.41
CA ILE A 125 -2.83 -8.46 1.32
C ILE A 125 -1.34 -8.56 1.66
N ASN A 126 -0.94 -8.15 2.86
CA ASN A 126 0.46 -8.23 3.28
C ASN A 126 0.98 -9.67 3.33
N GLY A 127 0.14 -10.62 3.76
CA GLY A 127 0.48 -12.04 3.77
C GLY A 127 0.74 -12.56 2.35
N MET A 128 -0.08 -12.16 1.37
CA MET A 128 0.15 -12.49 -0.04
C MET A 128 1.50 -11.92 -0.52
N PHE A 129 1.82 -10.67 -0.18
CA PHE A 129 3.09 -10.05 -0.59
C PHE A 129 4.31 -10.79 -0.05
N GLN A 130 4.27 -11.25 1.22
CA GLN A 130 5.35 -12.04 1.81
C GLN A 130 5.56 -13.37 1.06
N ARG A 131 4.48 -14.04 0.65
CA ARG A 131 4.58 -15.27 -0.15
C ARG A 131 5.12 -15.02 -1.57
N LEU A 132 4.91 -13.82 -2.10
CA LEU A 132 5.37 -13.39 -3.40
C LEU A 132 6.73 -12.69 -3.37
N GLU A 133 7.48 -12.71 -2.27
CA GLU A 133 8.75 -11.99 -2.12
C GLU A 133 9.74 -12.23 -3.28
N LYS A 134 9.85 -13.47 -3.77
CA LYS A 134 10.71 -13.80 -4.92
C LYS A 134 10.24 -13.18 -6.25
N LEU A 135 8.93 -12.96 -6.41
CA LEU A 135 8.34 -12.35 -7.60
C LEU A 135 8.59 -10.83 -7.63
N ASN A 136 8.86 -10.23 -6.46
CA ASN A 136 9.02 -8.80 -6.28
C ASN A 136 10.05 -8.20 -7.27
N LYS A 137 11.18 -8.88 -7.51
CA LYS A 137 12.22 -8.40 -8.44
C LYS A 137 11.70 -8.08 -9.85
N ASN A 138 10.70 -8.82 -10.33
CA ASN A 138 10.19 -8.72 -11.69
C ASN A 138 8.73 -8.20 -11.78
N ALA A 139 8.16 -7.76 -10.66
CA ALA A 139 6.78 -7.33 -10.60
C ALA A 139 6.58 -6.12 -9.69
N PHE A 140 5.51 -5.40 -9.95
CA PHE A 140 5.02 -4.29 -9.16
C PHE A 140 3.51 -4.37 -9.07
N ALA A 141 2.93 -4.01 -7.94
CA ALA A 141 1.48 -3.89 -7.85
C ALA A 141 1.05 -2.77 -6.92
N SER A 142 -0.10 -2.19 -7.23
CA SER A 142 -0.85 -1.35 -6.32
C SER A 142 -2.17 -2.02 -6.01
N VAL A 143 -2.31 -2.48 -4.77
CA VAL A 143 -3.51 -3.13 -4.24
C VAL A 143 -4.27 -2.12 -3.39
N CYS A 144 -5.53 -1.92 -3.72
CA CYS A 144 -6.43 -1.01 -3.02
C CYS A 144 -7.52 -1.79 -2.31
N LEU A 145 -7.71 -1.45 -1.03
CA LEU A 145 -8.88 -1.82 -0.25
C LEU A 145 -9.89 -0.69 -0.34
N PHE A 146 -11.11 -1.04 -0.71
CA PHE A 146 -12.24 -0.14 -0.79
C PHE A 146 -13.32 -0.49 0.22
N GLY A 147 -14.13 0.50 0.58
CA GLY A 147 -15.31 0.35 1.41
C GLY A 147 -15.03 0.52 2.90
N THR A 148 -15.89 -0.09 3.71
CA THR A 148 -15.85 -0.05 5.18
C THR A 148 -15.99 -1.45 5.74
N ASP A 149 -15.86 -1.61 7.05
CA ASP A 149 -16.05 -2.91 7.71
C ASP A 149 -17.39 -3.55 7.29
N ASN A 150 -17.37 -4.85 7.05
CA ASN A 150 -18.47 -5.68 6.52
C ASN A 150 -18.97 -5.34 5.10
N ASN A 151 -18.41 -4.33 4.44
CA ASN A 151 -18.70 -4.00 3.04
C ASN A 151 -17.41 -3.51 2.36
N SER A 152 -16.42 -4.39 2.34
CA SER A 152 -15.10 -4.13 1.77
C SER A 152 -14.87 -4.92 0.49
N THR A 153 -14.10 -4.35 -0.42
CA THR A 153 -13.65 -5.05 -1.64
C THR A 153 -12.15 -4.79 -1.84
N ILE A 154 -11.45 -5.76 -2.41
CA ILE A 154 -10.04 -5.61 -2.76
C ILE A 154 -9.93 -5.71 -4.27
N SER A 155 -9.24 -4.75 -4.86
CA SER A 155 -8.81 -4.85 -6.24
C SER A 155 -7.43 -4.24 -6.42
N ALA A 156 -6.76 -4.59 -7.50
CA ALA A 156 -5.37 -4.24 -7.71
C ALA A 156 -5.02 -4.09 -9.18
N ILE A 157 -4.01 -3.27 -9.42
CA ILE A 157 -3.29 -3.24 -10.69
C ILE A 157 -1.91 -3.84 -10.46
N TRP A 158 -1.62 -4.89 -11.20
CA TRP A 158 -0.35 -5.59 -11.22
C TRP A 158 0.37 -5.35 -12.55
N VAL A 159 1.69 -5.28 -12.50
CA VAL A 159 2.57 -5.18 -13.65
C VAL A 159 3.71 -6.16 -13.45
N TRP A 160 3.96 -7.01 -14.44
CA TRP A 160 5.09 -7.93 -14.41
C TRP A 160 5.61 -8.23 -15.81
N ARG A 161 6.79 -8.83 -15.84
CA ARG A 161 7.43 -9.31 -17.05
C ARG A 161 6.75 -10.57 -17.57
N GLY A 162 6.49 -10.61 -18.87
CA GLY A 162 5.77 -11.67 -19.56
C GLY A 162 4.33 -11.29 -19.89
N HIS A 163 3.65 -12.19 -20.59
CA HIS A 163 2.30 -12.00 -21.09
C HIS A 163 1.27 -12.96 -20.52
N GLU A 164 1.72 -13.95 -19.77
CA GLU A 164 0.91 -14.94 -19.07
C GLU A 164 0.85 -14.59 -17.58
N LEU A 165 -0.05 -15.28 -16.86
CA LEU A 165 -0.07 -15.20 -15.40
C LEU A 165 1.24 -15.76 -14.85
N VAL A 166 1.87 -15.03 -13.93
CA VAL A 166 3.14 -15.45 -13.33
C VAL A 166 2.95 -16.56 -12.30
N PHE A 167 1.79 -16.61 -11.62
CA PHE A 167 1.55 -17.52 -10.50
C PHE A 167 1.75 -19.01 -10.84
N PRO A 168 1.27 -19.55 -11.98
CA PRO A 168 1.48 -20.96 -12.33
C PRO A 168 2.94 -21.33 -12.61
N LEU A 169 3.84 -20.34 -12.77
CA LEU A 169 5.25 -20.58 -13.06
C LEU A 169 6.04 -21.07 -11.84
N SER A 170 5.51 -20.88 -10.63
CA SER A 170 6.12 -21.36 -9.40
C SER A 170 5.05 -21.85 -8.43
N PRO A 171 5.17 -23.08 -7.88
CA PRO A 171 4.28 -23.59 -6.84
C PRO A 171 4.21 -22.68 -5.59
N ASP A 172 5.26 -21.90 -5.33
CA ASP A 172 5.31 -20.97 -4.19
C ASP A 172 4.32 -19.80 -4.35
N TRP A 173 3.92 -19.47 -5.59
CA TRP A 173 3.09 -18.32 -5.91
C TRP A 173 1.61 -18.68 -6.10
N THR A 174 1.26 -19.96 -6.07
CA THR A 174 -0.09 -20.44 -6.39
C THR A 174 -1.07 -20.39 -5.21
N ILE A 175 -0.65 -19.93 -4.04
CA ILE A 175 -1.43 -20.05 -2.80
C ILE A 175 -2.67 -19.13 -2.81
N ASP A 176 -2.52 -17.86 -3.16
CA ASP A 176 -3.60 -16.88 -3.03
C ASP A 176 -4.22 -16.45 -4.35
N TYR A 177 -3.52 -16.64 -5.47
CA TYR A 177 -3.96 -16.06 -6.74
C TYR A 177 -5.32 -16.58 -7.20
N GLU A 178 -5.71 -17.80 -6.82
CA GLU A 178 -7.01 -18.37 -7.15
C GLU A 178 -8.18 -17.61 -6.51
N SER A 179 -7.95 -16.95 -5.38
CA SER A 179 -8.94 -16.09 -4.70
C SER A 179 -9.18 -14.77 -5.41
N TYR A 180 -8.40 -14.48 -6.46
CA TYR A 180 -8.56 -13.30 -7.29
C TYR A 180 -8.99 -13.68 -8.70
N GLU A 181 -9.82 -12.84 -9.31
CA GLU A 181 -10.08 -12.85 -10.73
C GLU A 181 -9.04 -11.98 -11.44
N TRP A 182 -8.42 -12.51 -12.49
CA TRP A 182 -7.33 -11.84 -13.20
C TRP A 182 -7.77 -11.49 -14.61
N LYS A 183 -7.59 -10.21 -14.97
CA LYS A 183 -7.89 -9.71 -16.31
C LYS A 183 -6.69 -8.97 -16.86
N LYS A 184 -6.13 -9.45 -17.96
CA LYS A 184 -5.10 -8.74 -18.71
C LYS A 184 -5.70 -7.47 -19.30
N LEU A 185 -5.02 -6.34 -19.12
CA LEU A 185 -5.42 -5.04 -19.62
C LEU A 185 -4.59 -4.66 -20.86
N ASP A 186 -5.20 -3.91 -21.77
CA ASP A 186 -4.51 -3.34 -22.92
C ASP A 186 -3.88 -2.00 -22.53
N PRO A 187 -2.55 -1.84 -22.58
CA PRO A 187 -1.86 -0.59 -22.25
C PRO A 187 -2.25 0.59 -23.16
N ASN A 188 -2.79 0.34 -24.36
CA ASN A 188 -3.21 1.38 -25.28
C ASN A 188 -4.61 1.93 -24.98
N ASP A 189 -5.43 1.20 -24.24
CA ASP A 189 -6.80 1.62 -23.88
C ASP A 189 -6.76 2.79 -22.87
N GLU A 190 -7.55 3.83 -23.14
CA GLU A 190 -7.71 4.97 -22.23
C GLU A 190 -8.25 4.53 -20.87
N LYS A 191 -9.10 3.49 -20.84
CA LYS A 191 -9.60 2.92 -19.58
C LYS A 191 -8.49 2.33 -18.74
N THR A 192 -7.56 1.59 -19.35
CA THR A 192 -6.39 1.06 -18.64
C THR A 192 -5.52 2.18 -18.12
N LYS A 193 -5.26 3.21 -18.93
CA LYS A 193 -4.47 4.38 -18.49
C LYS A 193 -5.11 5.09 -17.30
N LYS A 194 -6.44 5.24 -17.32
CA LYS A 194 -7.21 5.79 -16.20
C LYS A 194 -7.08 4.90 -14.96
N LEU A 195 -7.32 3.59 -15.09
CA LEU A 195 -7.21 2.64 -13.98
C LEU A 195 -5.80 2.63 -13.37
N VAL A 196 -4.75 2.53 -14.19
CA VAL A 196 -3.37 2.58 -13.72
C VAL A 196 -3.11 3.88 -12.97
N LYS A 197 -3.55 5.03 -13.51
CA LYS A 197 -3.42 6.33 -12.84
C LYS A 197 -4.09 6.30 -11.47
N GLU A 198 -5.37 5.94 -11.39
CA GLU A 198 -6.15 5.96 -10.14
C GLU A 198 -5.58 5.00 -9.09
N TYR A 199 -5.17 3.80 -9.49
CA TYR A 199 -4.60 2.82 -8.56
C TYR A 199 -3.18 3.19 -8.15
N PHE A 200 -2.38 3.80 -9.02
CA PHE A 200 -1.01 4.18 -8.67
C PHE A 200 -1.00 5.41 -7.77
N SER A 201 -1.88 6.41 -7.99
CA SER A 201 -1.98 7.58 -7.13
C SER A 201 -2.84 7.39 -5.89
N TRP A 202 -3.63 6.30 -5.83
CA TRP A 202 -4.69 6.10 -4.84
C TRP A 202 -5.75 7.20 -4.83
N GLU A 203 -5.87 7.93 -5.93
CA GLU A 203 -6.78 9.07 -6.09
C GLU A 203 -7.58 8.88 -7.38
N GLY A 204 -8.90 8.80 -7.26
CA GLY A 204 -9.78 8.49 -8.39
C GLY A 204 -11.24 8.31 -7.98
N ASP A 205 -12.08 8.07 -8.98
CA ASP A 205 -13.51 7.81 -8.75
C ASP A 205 -13.77 6.34 -8.38
N PHE A 206 -12.85 5.43 -8.74
CA PHE A 206 -12.89 3.98 -8.45
C PHE A 206 -14.27 3.34 -8.67
N ASP A 207 -14.99 3.81 -9.71
CA ASP A 207 -16.36 3.40 -10.03
C ASP A 207 -17.34 3.54 -8.84
N GLY A 208 -17.19 4.60 -8.04
CA GLY A 208 -17.98 4.88 -6.86
C GLY A 208 -17.56 4.12 -5.59
N LYS A 209 -16.50 3.29 -5.65
CA LYS A 209 -15.96 2.60 -4.48
C LYS A 209 -15.16 3.59 -3.62
N LYS A 210 -15.49 3.70 -2.33
CA LYS A 210 -14.77 4.58 -1.40
C LYS A 210 -13.39 4.00 -1.08
N PHE A 211 -12.32 4.69 -1.47
CA PHE A 211 -10.96 4.30 -1.09
C PHE A 211 -10.81 4.26 0.44
N ASN A 212 -10.20 3.19 0.95
CA ASN A 212 -9.91 3.03 2.37
C ASN A 212 -8.40 3.04 2.59
N GLN A 213 -7.69 2.06 2.00
CA GLN A 213 -6.26 1.86 2.18
C GLN A 213 -5.61 1.32 0.91
N GLY A 214 -4.36 1.72 0.67
CA GLY A 214 -3.54 1.23 -0.43
C GLY A 214 -2.31 0.48 0.10
N LYS A 215 -1.88 -0.55 -0.63
CA LYS A 215 -0.68 -1.33 -0.36
C LYS A 215 0.08 -1.52 -1.66
N ILE A 216 1.37 -1.23 -1.63
CA ILE A 216 2.26 -1.39 -2.79
C ILE A 216 3.08 -2.67 -2.61
N PHE A 217 3.10 -3.48 -3.65
CA PHE A 217 4.03 -4.59 -3.82
C PHE A 217 5.21 -4.08 -4.66
N LYS A 218 6.39 -3.94 -4.04
CA LYS A 218 7.59 -3.41 -4.68
C LYS A 218 8.85 -3.84 -3.96
#